data_AF-A0A2R9A9F4-F1
#
_entry.id   AF-A0A2R9A9F4-F1
#
_cell.length_a   1.000
_cell.length_b   1.000
_cell.length_c   1.000
_cell.angle_alpha   90.00
_cell.angle_beta   90.00
_cell.angle_gamma   90.00
#
_symmetry.space_group_name_H-M   'P 1'
#
loop_
_entity.id
_entity.type
_entity.pdbx_description
1 polymer ?
#
loop_
_entity_poly.entity_id
_entity_poly.type
_entity_poly.pdbx_seq_one_letter_code
_entity_poly.pdbx_strand_id
1 'polypeptide(L)'
;AWPLMRAGQPSSPRNCTSLSESFQLRRRQGWLKEIRKLQKSTHLLIRKLPFSRLAAEAFLVHLFEDAYLLTLHAGRVTLFPKDVQLARRIRGLEEGLG
;
A
#
# COMPACT_ATOMS: atom_id res chain seq x y z
N ALA A 1 -57.20 48.66 3.37
CA ALA A 1 -56.93 49.24 4.70
C ALA A 1 -56.75 48.11 5.71
N TRP A 2 -56.02 48.36 6.81
CA TRP A 2 -55.49 47.46 7.87
C TRP A 2 -54.06 46.90 7.66
N PRO A 3 -53.22 46.86 8.73
CA PRO A 3 -52.21 47.91 8.96
C PRO A 3 -50.83 47.39 9.44
N LEU A 4 -49.89 48.34 9.63
CA LEU A 4 -48.62 48.25 10.36
C LEU A 4 -48.69 47.43 11.66
N MET A 5 -47.82 46.42 11.80
CA MET A 5 -47.22 46.04 13.09
C MET A 5 -45.80 45.48 12.88
N ARG A 6 -44.87 46.08 13.63
CA ARG A 6 -43.43 45.81 13.67
C ARG A 6 -43.17 44.98 14.93
N ALA A 7 -42.65 43.76 14.83
CA ALA A 7 -41.85 43.10 15.88
C ALA A 7 -41.44 41.68 15.47
N GLY A 8 -40.16 41.36 15.71
CA GLY A 8 -39.64 39.99 15.63
C GLY A 8 -38.41 39.87 14.75
N GLN A 9 -37.29 40.49 15.14
CA GLN A 9 -35.98 40.09 14.61
C GLN A 9 -35.80 38.60 14.92
N PRO A 10 -35.40 37.73 13.97
CA PRO A 10 -34.94 36.41 14.32
C PRO A 10 -33.70 36.58 15.19
N SER A 11 -33.84 36.23 16.47
CA SER A 11 -32.74 36.15 17.42
C SER A 11 -31.62 35.33 16.79
N SER A 12 -30.46 35.97 16.62
CA SER A 12 -29.22 35.34 16.20
C SER A 12 -29.04 34.01 16.96
N PRO A 13 -28.78 32.87 16.27
CA PRO A 13 -28.46 31.66 16.99
C PRO A 13 -27.22 31.95 17.82
N ARG A 14 -27.39 31.85 19.15
CA ARG A 14 -26.32 31.99 20.13
C ARG A 14 -25.13 31.17 19.65
N ASN A 15 -24.01 31.87 19.55
CA ASN A 15 -22.70 31.35 19.20
C ASN A 15 -22.28 30.32 20.28
N CYS A 16 -22.70 29.07 20.10
CA CYS A 16 -22.35 27.93 20.95
C CYS A 16 -22.07 26.68 20.08
N THR A 17 -21.36 26.85 18.96
CA THR A 17 -20.82 25.71 18.19
C THR A 17 -19.35 25.89 17.78
N SER A 18 -18.77 27.09 17.90
CA SER A 18 -17.41 27.35 17.40
C SER A 18 -16.32 26.54 18.10
N LEU A 19 -16.44 26.28 19.39
CA LEU A 19 -15.50 25.43 20.13
C LEU A 19 -15.63 23.96 19.70
N SER A 20 -16.85 23.43 19.62
CA SER A 20 -17.13 22.06 19.15
C SER A 20 -16.62 21.84 17.72
N GLU A 21 -16.96 22.75 16.80
CA GLU A 21 -16.56 22.69 15.39
C GLU A 21 -15.04 22.80 15.23
N SER A 22 -14.38 23.65 16.02
CA SER A 22 -12.93 23.78 16.06
C SER A 22 -12.25 22.50 16.54
N PHE A 23 -12.81 21.81 17.54
CA PHE A 23 -12.32 20.52 18.04
C PHE A 23 -12.56 19.39 17.03
N GLN A 24 -13.68 19.41 16.30
CA GLN A 24 -14.02 18.43 15.26
C GLN A 24 -13.15 18.59 14.00
N LEU A 25 -12.87 19.83 13.57
CA LEU A 25 -11.92 20.12 12.49
C LEU A 25 -10.49 19.69 12.84
N ARG A 26 -10.06 19.87 14.09
CA ARG A 26 -8.73 19.46 14.56
C ARG A 26 -8.53 17.94 14.56
N ARG A 27 -9.60 17.18 14.86
CA ARG A 27 -9.65 15.71 14.72
C ARG A 27 -9.69 15.26 13.25
N ARG A 28 -10.45 15.95 12.39
CA ARG A 28 -10.59 15.64 10.96
C ARG A 28 -9.35 15.95 10.12
N GLN A 29 -8.46 16.85 10.57
CA GLN A 29 -7.27 17.29 9.83
C GLN A 29 -6.00 16.44 10.05
N GLY A 30 -6.10 15.27 10.67
CA GLY A 30 -4.94 14.39 10.91
C GLY A 30 -4.18 14.01 9.64
N TRP A 31 -4.92 13.72 8.56
CA TRP A 31 -4.35 13.30 7.27
C TRP A 31 -3.48 14.39 6.61
N LEU A 32 -3.84 15.67 6.70
CA LEU A 32 -3.02 16.77 6.15
C LEU A 32 -1.66 16.88 6.86
N LYS A 33 -1.64 16.63 8.17
CA LYS A 33 -0.39 16.61 8.95
C LYS A 33 0.46 15.40 8.60
N GLU A 34 -0.18 14.25 8.39
CA GLU A 34 0.47 13.01 7.97
C GLU A 34 1.06 13.13 6.57
N ILE A 35 0.33 13.70 5.60
CA ILE A 35 0.84 14.01 4.25
C ILE A 35 2.07 14.91 4.33
N ARG A 36 2.00 16.03 5.06
CA ARG A 36 3.15 16.94 5.22
C ARG A 36 4.34 16.24 5.87
N LYS A 37 4.10 15.31 6.82
CA LYS A 37 5.15 14.51 7.46
C LYS A 37 5.77 13.52 6.49
N LEU A 38 4.96 12.76 5.75
CA LEU A 38 5.41 11.75 4.79
C LEU A 38 6.17 12.39 3.63
N GLN A 39 5.65 13.48 3.06
CA GLN A 39 6.30 14.23 1.98
C GLN A 39 7.61 14.90 2.38
N LYS A 40 7.83 15.17 3.68
CA LYS A 40 9.10 15.71 4.21
C LYS A 40 10.14 14.62 4.51
N SER A 41 9.72 13.36 4.61
CA SER A 41 10.56 12.24 5.03
C SER A 41 10.89 11.30 3.86
N THR A 42 11.98 10.54 3.95
CA THR A 42 12.42 9.59 2.90
C THR A 42 12.48 8.14 3.37
N HIS A 43 11.84 7.84 4.51
CA HIS A 43 11.80 6.47 5.04
C HIS A 43 10.87 5.58 4.21
N LEU A 44 11.18 4.29 4.14
CA LEU A 44 10.35 3.34 3.43
C LEU A 44 8.97 3.23 4.10
N LEU A 45 7.92 3.36 3.30
CA LEU A 45 6.54 3.22 3.75
C LEU A 45 6.17 1.76 4.06
N ILE A 46 6.86 0.83 3.39
CA ILE A 46 6.72 -0.61 3.59
C ILE A 46 7.92 -1.10 4.41
N ARG A 47 7.66 -2.00 5.36
CA ARG A 47 8.70 -2.58 6.21
C ARG A 47 9.63 -3.47 5.35
N LYS A 48 10.94 -3.30 5.52
CA LYS A 48 11.98 -3.98 4.72
C LYS A 48 11.89 -5.50 4.72
N LEU A 49 11.78 -6.10 5.91
CA LEU A 49 11.85 -7.55 6.10
C LEU A 49 10.72 -8.33 5.40
N PRO A 50 9.42 -8.01 5.60
CA PRO A 50 8.35 -8.75 4.91
C PRO A 50 8.42 -8.56 3.39
N PHE A 51 8.79 -7.38 2.91
CA PHE A 51 8.96 -7.13 1.47
C PHE A 51 10.08 -7.98 0.86
N SER A 52 11.24 -8.04 1.54
CA SER A 52 12.37 -8.85 1.09
C SER A 52 12.04 -10.35 1.03
N ARG A 53 11.24 -10.86 1.98
CA ARG A 53 10.79 -12.26 1.98
C ARG A 53 9.87 -12.54 0.79
N LEU A 54 8.89 -11.68 0.55
CA LEU A 54 7.98 -11.81 -0.60
C LEU A 54 8.74 -11.83 -1.93
N ALA A 55 9.74 -10.95 -2.09
CA ALA A 55 10.57 -10.93 -3.30
C ALA A 55 11.36 -12.23 -3.48
N ALA A 56 11.96 -12.76 -2.40
CA ALA A 56 12.69 -14.01 -2.44
C ALA A 56 11.78 -15.22 -2.73
N GLU A 57 10.60 -15.27 -2.12
CA GLU A 57 9.60 -16.31 -2.36
C GLU A 57 9.12 -16.30 -3.82
N ALA A 58 8.80 -15.13 -4.36
CA ALA A 58 8.40 -15.00 -5.76
C ALA A 58 9.49 -15.53 -6.71
N PHE A 59 10.76 -15.16 -6.47
CA PHE A 59 11.88 -15.67 -7.27
C PHE A 59 12.00 -17.20 -7.20
N LEU A 60 11.95 -17.77 -6.00
CA LEU A 60 12.09 -19.22 -5.81
C LEU A 60 10.94 -20.00 -6.47
N VAL A 61 9.71 -19.50 -6.35
CA VAL A 61 8.53 -20.14 -6.97
C VAL A 61 8.73 -20.25 -8.49
N HIS A 62 9.04 -19.14 -9.17
CA HIS A 62 9.26 -19.17 -10.63
C HIS A 62 10.44 -20.07 -11.02
N LEU A 63 11.52 -20.06 -10.23
CA LEU A 63 12.67 -20.92 -10.51
C LEU A 63 12.32 -22.41 -10.40
N PHE A 64 11.50 -22.79 -9.41
CA PHE A 64 11.08 -24.17 -9.23
C PHE A 64 10.06 -24.62 -10.29
N GLU A 65 9.20 -23.71 -10.77
CA GLU A 65 8.31 -23.98 -11.90
C GLU A 65 9.11 -24.37 -13.16
N ASP A 66 10.14 -23.59 -13.51
CA ASP A 66 11.00 -23.89 -14.66
C ASP A 66 11.81 -25.17 -14.48
N ALA A 67 12.35 -25.40 -13.27
CA ALA A 67 13.07 -26.63 -12.97
C ALA A 67 12.14 -27.85 -13.10
N TYR A 68 10.85 -27.71 -12.74
CA TYR A 68 9.87 -28.77 -12.85
C TYR A 68 9.49 -29.09 -14.31
N LEU A 69 9.48 -28.09 -15.20
CA LEU A 69 9.32 -28.35 -16.64
C LEU A 69 10.45 -29.25 -17.18
N LEU A 70 11.69 -29.03 -16.70
CA LEU A 70 12.83 -29.87 -17.08
C LEU A 70 12.76 -31.28 -16.48
N THR A 71 12.20 -31.44 -15.28
CA THR A 71 12.00 -32.78 -14.70
C THR A 71 11.00 -33.59 -15.52
N LEU A 72 9.88 -32.95 -15.91
CA LEU A 72 8.86 -33.55 -16.75
C LEU A 72 9.39 -33.87 -18.14
N HIS A 73 10.22 -32.98 -18.71
CA HIS A 73 10.90 -33.23 -19.99
C HIS A 73 11.76 -34.50 -19.96
N ALA A 74 12.37 -34.81 -18.82
CA ALA A 74 13.14 -36.03 -18.61
C ALA A 74 12.29 -37.25 -18.17
N GLY A 75 10.96 -37.17 -18.22
CA GLY A 75 10.04 -38.24 -17.83
C GLY A 75 10.00 -38.54 -16.33
N ARG A 76 10.50 -37.64 -15.48
CA ARG A 76 10.55 -37.80 -14.02
C ARG A 76 9.52 -36.89 -13.34
N VAL A 77 8.89 -37.39 -12.28
CA VAL A 77 7.99 -36.59 -11.41
C VAL A 77 8.76 -36.00 -10.21
N THR A 78 9.90 -36.59 -9.85
CA THR A 78 10.77 -36.11 -8.77
C THR A 78 11.76 -35.07 -9.29
N LEU A 79 11.88 -33.96 -8.56
CA LEU A 79 12.79 -32.86 -8.86
C LEU A 79 14.21 -33.18 -8.37
N PHE A 80 15.22 -33.03 -9.22
CA PHE A 80 16.62 -33.26 -8.87
C PHE A 80 17.46 -31.99 -8.99
N PRO A 81 18.58 -31.88 -8.23
CA PRO A 81 19.46 -30.70 -8.29
C PRO A 81 19.97 -30.35 -9.69
N LYS A 82 20.16 -31.35 -10.56
CA LYS A 82 20.56 -31.16 -11.95
C LYS A 82 19.54 -30.37 -12.78
N ASP A 83 18.26 -30.49 -12.46
CA ASP A 83 17.18 -29.80 -13.19
C ASP A 83 17.13 -28.33 -12.78
N VAL A 84 17.36 -28.02 -11.50
CA VAL A 84 17.51 -26.64 -11.00
C VAL A 84 18.76 -25.97 -11.56
N GLN A 85 19.88 -26.70 -11.57
CA GLN A 85 21.14 -26.19 -12.14
C GLN A 85 20.99 -25.90 -13.64
N LEU A 86 20.29 -26.77 -14.36
CA LEU A 86 20.00 -26.58 -15.78
C LEU A 86 19.05 -25.39 -15.99
N ALA A 87 17.99 -25.24 -15.20
CA ALA A 87 17.08 -24.09 -15.26
C ALA A 87 17.83 -22.77 -15.06
N ARG A 88 18.71 -22.70 -14.05
CA ARG A 88 19.58 -21.53 -13.81
C ARG A 88 20.55 -21.28 -14.96
N ARG A 89 21.05 -22.33 -15.61
CA ARG A 89 21.96 -22.22 -16.75
C ARG A 89 21.26 -21.72 -18.01
N ILE A 90 20.01 -22.14 -18.24
CA ILE A 90 19.21 -21.74 -19.40
C ILE A 90 18.69 -20.31 -19.24
N ARG A 91 18.26 -19.91 -18.04
CA ARG A 91 17.86 -18.52 -17.72
C ARG A 91 18.97 -17.49 -17.99
N GLY A 92 20.23 -17.93 -18.04
CA GLY A 92 21.37 -17.05 -18.34
C GLY A 92 21.66 -16.04 -17.23
N LEU A 93 22.61 -15.13 -17.51
CA LEU A 93 23.01 -14.05 -16.60
C LEU A 93 22.10 -12.81 -16.69
N GLU A 94 21.14 -12.77 -17.63
CA GLU A 94 20.31 -11.59 -17.89
C GLU A 94 19.16 -11.39 -16.90
N GLU A 95 18.64 -12.45 -16.26
CA GLU A 95 17.68 -12.29 -15.14
C GLU A 95 18.36 -11.81 -13.84
N GLY A 96 19.63 -11.38 -13.90
CA GLY A 96 20.39 -10.79 -12.80
C GLY A 96 20.36 -9.26 -12.74
N LEU A 97 19.73 -8.58 -13.71
CA LEU A 97 19.56 -7.12 -13.66
C LEU A 97 18.19 -6.79 -13.07
N GLY A 98 18.16 -6.73 -11.73
CA GLY A 98 17.18 -5.93 -11.00
C GLY A 98 17.46 -4.44 -11.11
#